data_AF-A0A727EJB0-F1
#
_entry.id   AF-A0A727EJB0-F1
#
_cell.length_a   1.000
_cell.length_b   1.000
_cell.length_c   1.000
_cell.angle_alpha   90.00
_cell.angle_beta   90.00
_cell.angle_gamma   90.00
#
_symmetry.space_group_name_H-M   'P 1'
#
loop_
_entity.id
_entity.type
_entity.pdbx_description
1 polymer ?
#
loop_
_entity_poly.entity_id
_entity_poly.type
_entity_poly.pdbx_seq_one_letter_code
_entity_poly.pdbx_strand_id
1 'polypeptide(L)'
;YSKNEEENLKRLRAHGIKISLDDFGTGYSSYVYLQQFPVDFIKIDQIFVHKIGIDENTEFIISNIISLGRKLKLKFIAEGVETFEQADYLKDVGIHYLQGYVFGRPVSINEFIENF
;
A
#
# COMPACT_ATOMS: atom_id res chain seq x y z
N TYR A 1 -7.84 13.30 17.01
CA TYR A 1 -8.11 11.88 16.75
C TYR A 1 -8.19 11.15 18.07
N SER A 2 -9.19 10.29 18.27
CA SER A 2 -9.59 9.85 19.61
C SER A 2 -8.76 8.66 20.09
N LYS A 3 -8.39 8.64 21.37
CA LYS A 3 -7.67 7.54 22.04
C LYS A 3 -8.34 6.16 21.80
N ASN A 4 -9.65 6.17 21.56
CA ASN A 4 -10.45 4.97 21.31
C ASN A 4 -10.13 4.29 19.97
N GLU A 5 -9.75 5.04 18.93
CA GLU A 5 -9.47 4.49 17.60
C GLU A 5 -8.20 3.62 17.63
N GLU A 6 -7.15 4.12 18.28
CA GLU A 6 -5.89 3.40 18.45
C GLU A 6 -6.08 2.13 19.28
N GLU A 7 -6.86 2.22 20.36
CA GLU A 7 -7.13 1.07 21.23
C GLU A 7 -7.94 -0.02 20.51
N ASN A 8 -8.92 0.38 19.69
CA ASN A 8 -9.68 -0.56 18.87
C ASN A 8 -8.79 -1.28 17.86
N LEU A 9 -7.91 -0.56 17.16
CA LEU A 9 -6.96 -1.16 16.22
C LEU A 9 -5.97 -2.10 16.92
N LYS A 10 -5.48 -1.74 18.11
CA LYS A 10 -4.64 -2.62 18.94
C LYS A 10 -5.37 -3.91 19.32
N ARG A 11 -6.65 -3.82 19.69
CA ARG A 11 -7.49 -4.99 20.02
C ARG A 11 -7.69 -5.89 18.82
N LEU A 12 -7.98 -5.34 17.64
CA LEU A 12 -8.10 -6.13 16.39
C LEU A 12 -6.78 -6.85 16.09
N ARG A 13 -5.65 -6.14 16.19
CA ARG A 13 -4.33 -6.70 15.94
C ARG A 13 -3.95 -7.80 16.94
N ALA A 14 -4.35 -7.67 18.20
CA ALA A 14 -4.18 -8.72 19.21
C ALA A 14 -4.93 -10.02 18.88
N HIS A 15 -5.97 -9.96 18.03
CA HIS A 15 -6.68 -11.13 17.50
C HIS A 15 -6.10 -11.63 16.16
N GLY A 16 -4.93 -11.15 15.76
CA GLY A 16 -4.25 -11.55 14.53
C GLY A 16 -4.73 -10.84 13.26
N ILE A 17 -5.68 -9.90 13.37
CA ILE A 17 -6.15 -9.10 12.23
C ILE A 17 -5.05 -8.13 11.80
N LYS A 18 -4.76 -8.09 10.51
CA LYS A 18 -3.76 -7.18 9.94
C LYS A 18 -4.38 -5.83 9.63
N ILE A 19 -3.63 -4.78 9.94
CA ILE A 19 -4.06 -3.40 9.69
C ILE A 19 -3.26 -2.82 8.53
N SER A 20 -3.95 -2.30 7.53
CA SER A 20 -3.36 -1.57 6.41
C SER A 20 -3.75 -0.10 6.46
N LEU A 21 -2.80 0.77 6.17
CA LEU A 21 -3.06 2.20 5.96
C LEU A 21 -3.30 2.45 4.47
N ASP A 22 -4.48 2.99 4.15
CA ASP A 22 -4.88 3.27 2.77
C ASP A 22 -4.44 4.66 2.28
N ASP A 23 -4.41 4.86 0.96
CA ASP A 23 -4.14 6.13 0.28
C ASP A 23 -2.86 6.86 0.74
N PHE A 24 -1.79 6.11 1.03
CA PHE A 24 -0.59 6.72 1.58
C PHE A 24 0.10 7.62 0.55
N GLY A 25 0.22 8.91 0.88
CA GLY A 25 0.92 9.91 0.06
C GLY A 25 0.02 10.99 -0.54
N THR A 26 -1.31 10.86 -0.46
CA THR A 26 -2.24 11.86 -1.05
C THR A 26 -2.68 12.95 -0.06
N GLY A 27 -2.18 12.96 1.19
CA GLY A 27 -2.51 13.99 2.19
C GLY A 27 -1.57 14.09 3.40
N TYR A 28 -1.67 15.22 4.12
CA TYR A 28 -0.85 15.60 5.30
C TYR A 28 -0.92 14.58 6.47
N SER A 29 -1.98 13.79 6.56
CA SER A 29 -2.27 12.94 7.73
C SER A 29 -1.53 11.58 7.72
N SER A 30 -0.97 11.17 6.58
CA SER A 30 -0.40 9.82 6.39
C SER A 30 0.75 9.51 7.36
N TYR A 31 1.62 10.50 7.62
CA TYR A 31 2.75 10.33 8.53
C TYR A 31 2.33 10.29 10.00
N VAL A 32 1.36 11.12 10.39
CA VAL A 32 0.82 11.14 11.76
C VAL A 32 0.18 9.80 12.11
N TYR A 33 -0.57 9.22 11.17
CA TYR A 33 -1.21 7.91 11.36
C TYR A 33 -0.20 6.77 11.49
N LEU A 34 0.89 6.83 10.73
CA LEU A 34 1.97 5.85 10.78
C LEU A 34 2.75 5.89 12.10
N GLN A 35 2.82 7.05 12.77
CA GLN A 35 3.39 7.14 14.12
C GLN A 35 2.42 6.67 15.22
N GLN A 36 1.12 6.89 15.04
CA GLN A 36 0.12 6.68 16.09
C GLN A 36 -0.49 5.28 16.08
N PHE A 37 -0.74 4.69 14.91
CA PHE A 37 -1.51 3.46 14.79
C PHE A 37 -0.62 2.22 14.57
N PRO A 38 -1.02 1.05 15.11
CA PRO A 38 -0.27 -0.19 14.95
C PRO A 38 -0.52 -0.82 13.57
N VAL A 39 0.05 -0.24 12.52
CA VAL A 39 -0.10 -0.71 11.14
C VAL A 39 0.86 -1.85 10.80
N ASP A 40 0.44 -2.73 9.90
CA ASP A 40 1.25 -3.81 9.34
C ASP A 40 1.60 -3.55 7.86
N PHE A 41 0.72 -2.83 7.14
CA PHE A 41 0.84 -2.54 5.71
C PHE A 41 0.63 -1.06 5.39
N ILE A 42 1.28 -0.60 4.33
CA ILE A 42 1.03 0.69 3.68
C ILE A 42 0.61 0.41 2.24
N LYS A 43 -0.49 1.05 1.80
CA LYS A 43 -0.92 1.03 0.41
C LYS A 43 -0.42 2.28 -0.29
N ILE A 44 0.37 2.09 -1.35
CA ILE A 44 0.78 3.17 -2.26
C ILE A 44 -0.32 3.35 -3.29
N ASP A 45 -0.92 4.53 -3.29
CA ASP A 45 -2.04 4.87 -4.14
C ASP A 45 -1.67 4.86 -5.64
N GLN A 46 -2.67 4.54 -6.47
CA GLN A 46 -2.55 4.45 -7.93
C GLN A 46 -2.03 5.75 -8.58
N ILE A 47 -2.28 6.92 -7.99
CA ILE A 47 -1.79 8.20 -8.53
C ILE A 47 -0.26 8.22 -8.61
N PHE A 48 0.43 7.54 -7.70
CA PHE A 48 1.88 7.38 -7.74
C PHE A 48 2.29 6.30 -8.74
N VAL A 49 1.60 5.16 -8.75
CA VAL A 49 1.91 4.03 -9.63
C VAL A 49 1.78 4.39 -11.10
N HIS A 50 0.75 5.15 -11.48
CA HIS A 50 0.53 5.60 -12.87
C HIS A 50 1.63 6.54 -13.40
N LYS A 51 2.49 7.08 -12.54
CA LYS A 51 3.57 8.00 -12.94
C LYS A 51 4.95 7.34 -13.03
N ILE A 52 5.05 6.05 -12.73
CA ILE A 52 6.29 5.28 -12.87
C ILE A 52 6.71 5.28 -14.35
N GLY A 53 7.99 5.57 -14.62
CA GLY A 53 8.55 5.72 -15.96
C GLY A 53 8.19 7.04 -16.67
N ILE A 54 7.42 7.93 -16.02
CA ILE A 54 6.98 9.22 -16.59
C ILE A 54 7.53 10.40 -15.79
N ASP A 55 7.60 10.27 -14.45
CA ASP A 55 8.02 11.35 -13.54
C ASP A 55 9.04 10.84 -12.51
N GLU A 56 10.31 11.19 -12.73
CA GLU A 56 11.43 10.84 -11.84
C GLU A 56 11.20 11.33 -10.38
N ASN A 57 10.48 12.45 -10.18
CA ASN A 57 10.17 12.92 -8.83
C ASN A 57 9.23 11.95 -8.11
N THR A 58 8.26 11.39 -8.82
CA THR A 58 7.33 10.40 -8.26
C THR A 58 8.09 9.13 -7.87
N GLU A 59 8.99 8.64 -8.73
CA GLU A 59 9.87 7.51 -8.41
C GLU A 59 10.74 7.76 -7.17
N PHE A 60 11.32 8.96 -7.06
CA PHE A 60 12.07 9.36 -5.88
C PHE A 60 11.20 9.36 -4.62
N ILE A 61 9.95 9.85 -4.70
CA ILE A 61 9.01 9.82 -3.56
C ILE A 61 8.69 8.38 -3.16
N ILE A 62 8.36 7.49 -4.11
CA ILE A 62 8.08 6.07 -3.86
C ILE A 62 9.27 5.41 -3.14
N SER A 63 10.50 5.62 -3.62
CA SER A 63 11.70 5.04 -3.02
C SER A 63 11.93 5.49 -1.56
N ASN A 64 11.62 6.75 -1.24
CA ASN A 64 11.70 7.29 0.12
C ASN A 64 10.64 6.69 1.04
N ILE A 65 9.40 6.57 0.56
CA ILE A 65 8.30 5.94 1.30
C ILE A 65 8.66 4.49 1.63
N ILE A 66 9.18 3.74 0.66
CA ILE A 66 9.63 2.36 0.86
C ILE A 66 10.74 2.30 1.91
N SER A 67 11.73 3.19 1.81
CA SER A 67 12.84 3.25 2.76
C SER A 67 12.37 3.53 4.19
N LEU A 68 11.38 4.41 4.36
CA LEU A 68 10.76 4.69 5.66
C LEU A 68 10.06 3.45 6.24
N GLY A 69 9.15 2.83 5.47
CA GLY A 69 8.40 1.68 5.99
C GLY A 69 9.27 0.47 6.25
N ARG A 70 10.36 0.26 5.48
CA ARG A 70 11.37 -0.78 5.80
C ARG A 70 11.98 -0.60 7.18
N LYS A 71 12.36 0.63 7.55
CA LYS A 71 12.90 0.93 8.90
C LYS A 71 11.87 0.67 10.00
N LEU A 72 10.59 0.86 9.68
CA LEU A 72 9.47 0.61 10.58
C LEU A 72 8.95 -0.85 10.51
N LYS A 73 9.59 -1.71 9.72
CA LYS A 73 9.22 -3.12 9.50
C LYS A 73 7.80 -3.29 8.94
N LEU A 74 7.36 -2.32 8.14
CA LEU A 74 6.07 -2.34 7.45
C LEU A 74 6.20 -3.00 6.09
N LYS A 75 5.13 -3.67 5.66
CA LYS A 75 4.99 -4.20 4.30
C LYS A 75 4.28 -3.20 3.41
N PHE A 76 4.46 -3.32 2.11
CA PHE A 76 3.89 -2.41 1.12
C PHE A 76 3.02 -3.15 0.13
N ILE A 77 1.90 -2.54 -0.21
CA ILE A 77 0.99 -2.91 -1.29
C ILE A 77 0.99 -1.74 -2.27
N ALA A 78 1.20 -1.97 -3.56
CA ALA A 78 1.01 -0.94 -4.58
C ALA A 78 -0.27 -1.20 -5.36
N GLU A 79 -1.10 -0.16 -5.50
CA GLU A 79 -2.39 -0.24 -6.18
C GLU A 79 -2.37 0.43 -7.55
N GLY A 80 -3.27 0.02 -8.44
CA GLY A 80 -3.36 0.58 -9.78
C GLY A 80 -2.20 0.18 -10.69
N VAL A 81 -1.65 -1.03 -10.52
CA VAL A 81 -0.64 -1.56 -11.44
C VAL A 81 -1.30 -1.97 -12.75
N GLU A 82 -1.00 -1.25 -13.83
CA GLU A 82 -1.62 -1.44 -15.14
C GLU A 82 -0.68 -2.10 -16.17
N THR A 83 0.64 -2.04 -15.96
CA THR A 83 1.62 -2.65 -16.88
C THR A 83 2.65 -3.53 -16.15
N PHE A 84 3.30 -4.44 -16.89
CA PHE A 84 4.36 -5.28 -16.33
C PHE A 84 5.63 -4.48 -16.02
N GLU A 85 5.91 -3.41 -16.76
CA GLU A 85 7.03 -2.51 -16.49
C GLU A 85 6.85 -1.81 -15.12
N GLN A 86 5.63 -1.38 -14.79
CA GLN A 86 5.32 -0.86 -13.45
C GLN A 86 5.51 -1.94 -12.39
N ALA A 87 5.04 -3.17 -12.65
CA ALA A 87 5.17 -4.28 -11.72
C ALA A 87 6.64 -4.64 -11.43
N ASP A 88 7.47 -4.72 -12.47
CA ASP A 88 8.89 -5.02 -12.37
C ASP A 88 9.63 -3.94 -11.59
N TYR A 89 9.39 -2.66 -11.92
CA TYR A 89 9.93 -1.54 -11.14
C TYR A 89 9.55 -1.63 -9.67
N LEU A 90 8.25 -1.82 -9.36
CA LEU A 90 7.74 -1.88 -7.99
C LEU A 90 8.36 -3.05 -7.21
N LYS A 91 8.55 -4.19 -7.86
CA LYS A 91 9.22 -5.36 -7.29
C LYS A 91 10.70 -5.06 -6.98
N ASP A 92 11.40 -4.38 -7.87
CA ASP A 92 12.83 -4.05 -7.71
C ASP A 92 13.06 -3.04 -6.58
N VAL A 93 12.18 -2.05 -6.44
CA VAL A 93 12.24 -1.13 -5.29
C VAL A 93 11.77 -1.79 -3.99
N GLY A 94 11.15 -2.96 -4.07
CA GLY A 94 10.83 -3.87 -2.96
C GLY A 94 9.47 -3.67 -2.33
N ILE A 95 8.48 -3.40 -3.16
CA ILE A 95 7.06 -3.58 -2.82
C ILE A 95 6.78 -5.08 -2.65
N HIS A 96 5.91 -5.41 -1.70
CA HIS A 96 5.66 -6.81 -1.31
C HIS A 96 4.46 -7.42 -2.03
N TYR A 97 3.45 -6.61 -2.32
CA TYR A 97 2.22 -7.03 -3.00
C TYR A 97 1.83 -6.00 -4.04
N LEU A 98 1.32 -6.49 -5.17
CA LEU A 98 0.90 -5.65 -6.28
C LEU A 98 -0.57 -5.94 -6.56
N GLN A 99 -1.35 -4.88 -6.75
CA GLN A 99 -2.76 -4.96 -7.11
C GLN A 99 -3.01 -4.04 -8.30
N GLY A 100 -3.66 -4.57 -9.32
CA GLY A 100 -4.06 -3.76 -10.47
C GLY A 100 -4.49 -4.59 -11.66
N TYR A 101 -4.94 -3.89 -12.71
CA TYR A 101 -5.57 -4.49 -13.88
C TYR A 101 -4.62 -5.35 -14.72
N VAL A 102 -3.30 -5.20 -14.56
CA VAL A 102 -2.34 -6.12 -15.17
C VAL A 102 -2.51 -7.57 -14.67
N PHE A 103 -2.99 -7.75 -13.45
CA PHE A 103 -3.24 -9.05 -12.83
C PHE A 103 -4.71 -9.49 -12.91
N GLY A 104 -5.63 -8.54 -12.76
CA GLY A 104 -7.06 -8.80 -12.78
C GLY A 104 -7.87 -7.57 -12.39
N ARG A 105 -9.07 -7.46 -12.95
CA ARG A 105 -10.03 -6.43 -12.55
C ARG A 105 -10.83 -6.90 -11.33
N PRO A 106 -11.43 -5.99 -10.54
CA PRO A 106 -12.46 -6.36 -9.58
C PRO A 106 -13.59 -7.09 -10.30
N VAL A 107 -13.89 -8.30 -9.84
CA VAL A 107 -14.89 -9.19 -10.43
C VAL A 107 -15.89 -9.64 -9.37
N SER A 108 -17.00 -10.23 -9.82
CA SER A 108 -17.95 -10.86 -8.89
C SER A 108 -17.30 -12.03 -8.15
N ILE A 109 -17.84 -12.41 -6.99
CA ILE A 109 -17.31 -13.57 -6.24
C ILE A 109 -17.37 -14.86 -7.05
N ASN A 110 -18.40 -15.05 -7.88
CA ASN A 110 -18.54 -16.22 -8.73
C ASN A 110 -17.42 -16.26 -9.78
N GLU A 111 -17.20 -15.14 -10.45
CA GLU A 111 -16.14 -15.01 -11.45
C GLU A 111 -14.73 -15.14 -10.81
N PHE A 112 -14.55 -14.65 -9.58
CA PHE A 112 -13.30 -14.82 -8.84
C PHE A 112 -12.99 -16.31 -8.60
N ILE A 113 -13.96 -17.07 -8.11
CA ILE A 113 -13.79 -18.51 -7.82
C ILE A 113 -13.53 -19.33 -9.10
N GLU A 114 -14.07 -18.91 -10.23
CA GLU A 114 -13.92 -19.63 -11.50
C GLU A 114 -12.58 -19.36 -12.20
N ASN A 115 -11.99 -18.17 -12.00
CA ASN A 115 -10.87 -17.69 -12.82
C ASN A 115 -9.55 -17.48 -12.06
N PHE A 116 -9.54 -17.59 -10.73
CA PHE A 116 -8.36 -17.39 -9.86
C PHE A 116 -8.22 -18.51 -8.83
#